data_AF-A0A1P8JX02-F1
#
_entry.id   AF-A0A1P8JX02-F1
#
_cell.length_a   1.000
_cell.length_b   1.000
_cell.length_c   1.000
_cell.angle_alpha   90.00
_cell.angle_beta   90.00
_cell.angle_gamma   90.00
#
_symmetry.space_group_name_H-M   'P 1'
#
loop_
_entity.id
_entity.type
_entity.pdbx_description
1 polymer ?
#
loop_
_entity_poly.entity_id
_entity_poly.type
_entity_poly.pdbx_seq_one_letter_code
_entity_poly.pdbx_strand_id
1 'polypeptide(L)'
;MQRLIAHRLVTPPAIWGKLPRHADFVRSGMRHGESEAWQSWLALQGCLDREARPALGAALPTAFVLPPGSLPFAARRFVIGVLAPSVDKVGRSHVLLVYQTAHLRWLRFQFDDAVPHDWLFWLARTVARHVRADTPSDSQAIDQAVRRLWRVYAPGTCDLWARAAASPATRQARRARQTAARRQSESPAAPFFADDLAAQLHGVTRLPWADWPHRLYRPHGHGMFWQQDAKGGFVNAATRLAILWGEA
;
A
#
# COMPACT_ATOMS: atom_id res chain seq x y z
N MET A 1 -11.63 -8.07 24.40
CA MET A 1 -11.44 -6.59 24.46
C MET A 1 -10.25 -6.06 23.64
N GLN A 2 -9.08 -6.73 23.64
CA GLN A 2 -7.86 -6.19 23.03
C GLN A 2 -7.84 -6.11 21.48
N ARG A 3 -8.52 -7.04 20.77
CA ARG A 3 -8.67 -7.00 19.29
C ARG A 3 -9.41 -5.74 18.81
N LEU A 4 -10.34 -5.23 19.61
CA LEU A 4 -11.12 -4.02 19.33
C LEU A 4 -10.26 -2.75 19.36
N ILE A 5 -9.17 -2.74 20.15
CA ILE A 5 -8.27 -1.59 20.27
C ILE A 5 -7.37 -1.47 19.04
N ALA A 6 -6.89 -2.60 18.52
CA ALA A 6 -6.16 -2.63 17.25
C ALA A 6 -7.02 -2.09 16.10
N HIS A 7 -8.30 -2.50 16.03
CA HIS A 7 -9.26 -1.99 15.04
C HIS A 7 -9.56 -0.48 15.20
N ARG A 8 -9.46 0.07 16.41
CA ARG A 8 -9.59 1.52 16.63
C ARG A 8 -8.39 2.29 16.08
N LEU A 9 -7.20 1.69 16.03
CA LEU A 9 -5.99 2.34 15.54
C LEU A 9 -5.75 2.15 14.04
N VAL A 10 -6.10 1.01 13.47
CA VAL A 10 -6.02 0.77 12.02
C VAL A 10 -7.11 -0.21 11.59
N THR A 11 -7.75 0.04 10.44
CA THR A 11 -8.73 -0.90 9.88
C THR A 11 -8.04 -2.09 9.23
N PRO A 12 -8.72 -3.23 9.08
CA PRO A 12 -8.27 -4.26 8.13
C PRO A 12 -8.10 -3.65 6.72
N PRO A 13 -7.20 -4.22 5.89
CA PRO A 13 -7.06 -3.79 4.51
C PRO A 13 -8.34 -4.04 3.72
N ALA A 14 -8.72 -3.04 2.92
CA ALA A 14 -9.80 -3.09 1.96
C ALA A 14 -9.21 -3.02 0.54
N ILE A 15 -9.89 -3.65 -0.41
CA ILE A 15 -9.46 -3.77 -1.81
C ILE A 15 -10.55 -3.16 -2.70
N TRP A 16 -10.12 -2.36 -3.67
CA TRP A 16 -11.00 -1.79 -4.69
C TRP A 16 -10.28 -1.63 -6.03
N GLY A 17 -10.98 -1.82 -7.14
CA GLY A 17 -10.45 -1.50 -8.47
C GLY A 17 -10.73 -2.59 -9.48
N LYS A 18 -9.85 -2.73 -10.49
CA LYS A 18 -9.97 -3.74 -11.55
C LYS A 18 -8.83 -4.75 -11.49
N LEU A 19 -9.09 -5.94 -12.01
CA LEU A 19 -8.10 -6.98 -12.23
C LEU A 19 -8.18 -7.45 -13.69
N PRO A 20 -7.08 -7.93 -14.29
CA PRO A 20 -7.05 -8.32 -15.71
C PRO A 20 -8.04 -9.41 -16.12
N ARG A 21 -8.55 -10.21 -15.18
CA ARG A 21 -9.53 -11.29 -15.47
C ARG A 21 -10.96 -10.93 -15.13
N HIS A 22 -11.21 -9.74 -14.58
CA HIS A 22 -12.53 -9.30 -14.14
C HIS A 22 -13.00 -8.15 -15.02
N ALA A 23 -14.22 -8.27 -15.55
CA ALA A 23 -14.87 -7.16 -16.25
C ALA A 23 -15.39 -6.12 -15.24
N ASP A 24 -15.81 -6.58 -14.06
CA ASP A 24 -16.37 -5.76 -12.99
C ASP A 24 -15.34 -5.30 -11.96
N PHE A 25 -15.76 -4.36 -11.12
CA PHE A 25 -14.94 -3.89 -10.01
C PHE A 25 -14.80 -4.96 -8.94
N VAL A 26 -13.57 -5.24 -8.54
CA VAL A 26 -13.27 -6.04 -7.35
C VAL A 26 -13.46 -5.16 -6.12
N ARG A 27 -14.19 -5.67 -5.13
CA ARG A 27 -14.45 -4.97 -3.86
C ARG A 27 -14.33 -5.97 -2.72
N SER A 28 -13.51 -5.67 -1.72
CA SER A 28 -13.43 -6.45 -0.49
C SER A 28 -13.15 -5.55 0.71
N GLY A 29 -13.86 -5.76 1.81
CA GLY A 29 -13.63 -5.04 3.08
C GLY A 29 -13.96 -3.55 3.08
N MET A 30 -14.52 -3.03 1.99
CA MET A 30 -14.95 -1.64 1.88
C MET A 30 -16.25 -1.38 2.64
N ARG A 31 -16.40 -0.14 3.12
CA ARG A 31 -17.65 0.37 3.69
C ARG A 31 -18.46 1.11 2.64
N HIS A 32 -19.73 1.36 2.94
CA HIS A 32 -20.63 2.11 2.09
C HIS A 32 -20.07 3.53 1.80
N GLY A 33 -20.14 3.97 0.55
CA GLY A 33 -19.66 5.29 0.11
C GLY A 33 -18.15 5.40 -0.13
N GLU A 34 -17.34 4.40 0.24
CA GLU A 34 -15.88 4.46 0.05
C GLU A 34 -15.48 4.30 -1.42
N SER A 35 -16.24 3.53 -2.21
CA SER A 35 -15.99 3.38 -3.66
C SER A 35 -16.18 4.68 -4.42
N GLU A 36 -17.24 5.41 -4.12
CA GLU A 36 -17.60 6.68 -4.74
C GLU A 36 -16.55 7.74 -4.40
N ALA A 37 -16.15 7.81 -3.12
CA ALA A 37 -15.07 8.69 -2.67
C ALA A 37 -13.75 8.42 -3.40
N TRP A 38 -13.37 7.15 -3.59
CA TRP A 38 -12.17 6.79 -4.34
C TRP A 38 -12.27 7.16 -5.82
N GLN A 39 -13.42 6.91 -6.47
CA GLN A 39 -13.64 7.31 -7.86
C GLN A 39 -13.49 8.82 -8.04
N SER A 40 -14.17 9.63 -7.20
CA SER A 40 -14.06 11.09 -7.27
C SER A 40 -12.63 11.56 -7.04
N TRP A 41 -11.92 10.99 -6.05
CA TRP A 41 -10.54 11.36 -5.77
C TRP A 41 -9.60 11.00 -6.92
N LEU A 42 -9.72 9.81 -7.51
CA LEU A 42 -8.89 9.39 -8.64
C LEU A 42 -9.16 10.20 -9.90
N ALA A 43 -10.40 10.60 -10.15
CA ALA A 43 -10.74 11.52 -11.24
C ALA A 43 -10.02 12.87 -11.05
N LEU A 44 -10.02 13.42 -9.83
CA LEU A 44 -9.26 14.64 -9.51
C LEU A 44 -7.74 14.49 -9.65
N GLN A 45 -7.22 13.25 -9.61
CA GLN A 45 -5.80 12.99 -9.86
C GLN A 45 -5.46 12.77 -11.34
N GLY A 46 -6.43 12.81 -12.26
CA GLY A 46 -6.24 12.51 -13.69
C GLY A 46 -6.23 11.02 -14.03
N CYS A 47 -6.22 10.14 -13.03
CA CYS A 47 -6.01 8.69 -13.21
C CYS A 47 -7.21 7.93 -13.81
N LEU A 48 -8.35 8.59 -14.04
CA LEU A 48 -9.55 7.99 -14.64
C LEU A 48 -9.90 8.55 -16.02
N ASP A 49 -9.11 9.49 -16.55
CA ASP A 49 -9.37 10.05 -17.87
C ASP A 49 -8.98 9.07 -19.00
N ARG A 50 -9.85 9.03 -20.01
CA ARG A 50 -10.30 7.81 -20.70
C ARG A 50 -9.42 7.31 -21.87
N GLU A 51 -8.28 7.94 -22.17
CA GLU A 51 -7.55 7.67 -23.42
C GLU A 51 -6.04 7.46 -23.27
N ALA A 52 -5.49 7.49 -22.06
CA ALA A 52 -4.07 7.24 -21.83
C ALA A 52 -3.70 5.73 -21.93
N ARG A 53 -3.37 5.28 -23.14
CA ARG A 53 -2.49 4.10 -23.39
C ARG A 53 -1.07 4.64 -23.69
N PRO A 54 0.06 4.04 -23.26
CA PRO A 54 0.30 2.90 -22.36
C PRO A 54 1.36 3.21 -21.27
N ALA A 55 1.34 4.36 -20.59
CA ALA A 55 2.38 4.66 -19.58
C ALA A 55 2.13 3.94 -18.24
N LEU A 56 0.86 3.69 -17.90
CA LEU A 56 0.46 3.06 -16.64
C LEU A 56 0.79 1.56 -16.58
N GLY A 57 0.69 0.82 -17.69
CA GLY A 57 0.88 -0.64 -17.72
C GLY A 57 2.28 -1.13 -17.30
N ALA A 58 3.27 -0.25 -17.27
CA ALA A 58 4.63 -0.52 -16.81
C ALA A 58 5.00 0.24 -15.51
N ALA A 59 4.07 0.96 -14.89
CA ALA A 59 4.38 1.71 -13.67
C ALA A 59 4.38 0.80 -12.44
N LEU A 60 5.40 0.96 -11.61
CA LEU A 60 5.52 0.24 -10.33
C LEU A 60 4.32 0.53 -9.42
N PRO A 61 3.92 -0.42 -8.57
CA PRO A 61 2.98 -0.13 -7.49
C PRO A 61 3.50 1.02 -6.62
N THR A 62 2.63 1.97 -6.36
CA THR A 62 2.89 3.18 -5.61
C THR A 62 2.31 3.03 -4.22
N ALA A 63 3.18 2.98 -3.20
CA ALA A 63 2.77 3.12 -1.82
C ALA A 63 2.37 4.56 -1.55
N PHE A 64 1.36 4.76 -0.70
CA PHE A 64 0.85 6.09 -0.41
C PHE A 64 0.43 6.27 1.04
N VAL A 65 0.46 7.53 1.47
CA VAL A 65 -0.17 8.03 2.70
C VAL A 65 -0.88 9.34 2.38
N LEU A 66 -2.19 9.35 2.60
CA LEU A 66 -3.04 10.53 2.52
C LEU A 66 -3.33 11.03 3.95
N PRO A 67 -3.21 12.35 4.19
CA PRO A 67 -3.57 12.94 5.47
C PRO A 67 -5.08 12.87 5.73
N PRO A 68 -5.50 13.10 6.99
CA PRO A 68 -6.91 13.28 7.34
C PRO A 68 -7.58 14.33 6.47
N GLY A 69 -8.80 14.04 6.01
CA GLY A 69 -9.58 14.96 5.18
C GLY A 69 -9.31 14.87 3.68
N SER A 70 -8.31 14.11 3.21
CA SER A 70 -8.13 13.87 1.76
C SER A 70 -9.27 13.10 1.12
N LEU A 71 -9.92 12.22 1.89
CA LEU A 71 -11.07 11.43 1.45
C LEU A 71 -12.23 11.65 2.43
N PRO A 72 -13.48 11.81 1.94
CA PRO A 72 -14.65 12.09 2.79
C PRO A 72 -14.85 11.09 3.94
N PHE A 73 -14.63 9.79 3.68
CA PHE A 73 -14.79 8.74 4.69
C PHE A 73 -13.68 8.74 5.76
N ALA A 74 -12.62 9.51 5.57
CA ALA A 74 -11.43 9.55 6.41
C ALA A 74 -11.12 10.97 6.92
N ALA A 75 -12.15 11.75 7.27
CA ALA A 75 -12.01 13.14 7.72
C ALA A 75 -11.01 13.35 8.88
N ARG A 76 -10.86 12.36 9.78
CA ARG A 76 -10.00 12.44 10.98
C ARG A 76 -8.91 11.37 11.03
N ARG A 77 -8.71 10.62 9.94
CA ARG A 77 -7.79 9.47 9.90
C ARG A 77 -6.93 9.54 8.65
N PHE A 78 -5.71 9.05 8.75
CA PHE A 78 -4.86 8.86 7.59
C PHE A 78 -5.41 7.72 6.75
N VAL A 79 -5.24 7.81 5.43
CA VAL A 79 -5.48 6.69 4.53
C VAL A 79 -4.15 6.24 3.97
N ILE A 80 -3.82 4.98 4.18
CA ILE A 80 -2.54 4.40 3.75
C ILE A 80 -2.80 3.22 2.86
N GLY A 81 -1.89 2.92 1.95
CA GLY A 81 -2.08 1.78 1.09
C GLY A 81 -1.12 1.72 -0.07
N VAL A 82 -1.50 0.91 -1.05
CA VAL A 82 -0.81 0.78 -2.32
C VAL A 82 -1.82 0.96 -3.44
N LEU A 83 -1.42 1.73 -4.44
CA LEU A 83 -2.07 1.87 -5.73
C LEU A 83 -1.21 1.17 -6.77
N ALA A 84 -1.81 0.35 -7.63
CA ALA A 84 -1.13 -0.24 -8.77
C ALA A 84 -1.93 0.05 -10.04
N PRO A 85 -1.26 0.43 -11.13
CA PRO A 85 -1.88 0.43 -12.44
C PRO A 85 -2.28 -0.99 -12.84
N SER A 86 -3.50 -1.16 -13.33
CA SER A 86 -4.08 -2.42 -13.75
C SER A 86 -4.79 -2.25 -15.10
N VAL A 87 -5.22 -3.37 -15.66
CA VAL A 87 -6.15 -3.44 -16.78
C VAL A 87 -7.35 -4.29 -16.38
N ASP A 88 -8.52 -4.02 -16.96
CA ASP A 88 -9.68 -4.92 -16.85
C ASP A 88 -9.62 -6.04 -17.91
N LYS A 89 -10.57 -6.98 -17.85
CA LYS A 89 -10.69 -8.08 -18.83
C LYS A 89 -10.81 -7.62 -20.29
N VAL A 90 -11.29 -6.41 -20.52
CA VAL A 90 -11.52 -5.84 -21.85
C VAL A 90 -10.31 -5.01 -22.31
N GLY A 91 -9.24 -4.94 -21.49
CA GLY A 91 -8.01 -4.21 -21.79
C GLY A 91 -8.09 -2.70 -21.54
N ARG A 92 -9.05 -2.24 -20.74
CA ARG A 92 -9.15 -0.84 -20.31
C ARG A 92 -8.26 -0.60 -19.10
N SER A 93 -7.43 0.44 -19.16
CA SER A 93 -6.58 0.87 -18.04
C SER A 93 -7.43 1.30 -16.86
N HIS A 94 -7.08 0.84 -15.67
CA HIS A 94 -7.73 1.22 -14.43
C HIS A 94 -6.79 0.97 -13.24
N VAL A 95 -6.99 1.59 -12.10
CA VAL A 95 -6.21 1.30 -10.90
C VAL A 95 -6.76 0.12 -10.10
N LEU A 96 -5.87 -0.58 -9.42
CA LEU A 96 -6.18 -1.44 -8.28
C LEU A 96 -5.59 -0.81 -7.02
N LEU A 97 -6.40 -0.69 -5.97
CA LEU A 97 -5.97 -0.14 -4.69
C LEU A 97 -6.22 -1.12 -3.55
N VAL A 98 -5.27 -1.14 -2.62
CA VAL A 98 -5.42 -1.79 -1.31
C VAL A 98 -5.10 -0.76 -0.25
N TYR A 99 -6.06 -0.46 0.62
CA TYR A 99 -5.96 0.65 1.57
C TYR A 99 -6.45 0.29 2.97
N GLN A 100 -6.05 1.11 3.93
CA GLN A 100 -6.47 1.08 5.32
C GLN A 100 -6.66 2.51 5.82
N THR A 101 -7.58 2.69 6.77
CA THR A 101 -7.63 3.92 7.54
C THR A 101 -6.89 3.72 8.86
N ALA A 102 -6.03 4.67 9.20
CA ALA A 102 -5.12 4.55 10.33
C ALA A 102 -5.10 5.83 11.16
N HIS A 103 -4.92 5.67 12.47
CA HIS A 103 -4.73 6.76 13.41
C HIS A 103 -3.24 7.15 13.43
N LEU A 104 -2.93 8.42 13.73
CA LEU A 104 -1.55 8.95 13.78
C LEU A 104 -0.59 8.08 14.62
N ARG A 105 -1.09 7.57 15.75
CA ARG A 105 -0.32 6.68 16.64
C ARG A 105 0.16 5.41 15.95
N TRP A 106 -0.68 4.81 15.09
CA TRP A 106 -0.31 3.63 14.34
C TRP A 106 0.72 3.98 13.26
N LEU A 107 0.55 5.10 12.56
CA LEU A 107 1.53 5.56 11.56
C LEU A 107 2.92 5.75 12.19
N ARG A 108 3.01 6.42 13.34
CA ARG A 108 4.27 6.58 14.10
C ARG A 108 4.90 5.23 14.41
N PHE A 109 4.11 4.34 15.00
CA PHE A 109 4.56 2.99 15.31
C PHE A 109 5.05 2.19 14.08
N GLN A 110 4.49 2.46 12.90
CA GLN A 110 4.85 1.80 11.65
C GLN A 110 6.11 2.41 10.99
N PHE A 111 6.22 3.74 10.94
CA PHE A 111 7.22 4.44 10.12
C PHE A 111 8.40 5.04 10.89
N ASP A 112 8.36 5.16 12.22
CA ASP A 112 9.43 5.79 13.01
C ASP A 112 10.82 5.14 12.82
N ASP A 113 10.85 3.89 12.33
CA ASP A 113 12.06 3.11 12.07
C ASP A 113 12.47 3.07 10.59
N ALA A 114 11.71 3.72 9.69
CA ALA A 114 11.91 3.84 8.22
C ALA A 114 12.67 2.66 7.58
N VAL A 115 12.13 1.44 7.69
CA VAL A 115 12.78 0.24 7.15
C VAL A 115 12.32 0.04 5.71
N PRO A 116 13.22 -0.22 4.74
CA PRO A 116 12.86 -0.40 3.32
C PRO A 116 11.90 -1.57 3.04
N HIS A 117 11.78 -2.52 3.98
CA HIS A 117 10.92 -3.69 3.86
C HIS A 117 9.75 -3.63 4.85
N ASP A 118 8.99 -2.54 4.84
CA ASP A 118 7.83 -2.38 5.72
C ASP A 118 6.56 -3.07 5.20
N TRP A 119 5.43 -2.85 5.87
CA TRP A 119 4.12 -3.38 5.44
C TRP A 119 3.76 -2.96 4.01
N LEU A 120 4.00 -1.69 3.64
CA LEU A 120 3.59 -1.15 2.35
C LEU A 120 4.48 -1.68 1.22
N PHE A 121 5.77 -1.91 1.49
CA PHE A 121 6.65 -2.59 0.55
C PHE A 121 6.08 -3.98 0.18
N TRP A 122 5.81 -4.83 1.18
CA TRP A 122 5.32 -6.18 0.89
C TRP A 122 3.91 -6.20 0.33
N LEU A 123 3.08 -5.23 0.71
CA LEU A 123 1.79 -5.03 0.09
C LEU A 123 1.95 -4.68 -1.38
N ALA A 124 2.88 -3.79 -1.73
CA ALA A 124 3.18 -3.40 -3.11
C ALA A 124 3.63 -4.59 -3.96
N ARG A 125 4.54 -5.41 -3.44
CA ARG A 125 4.98 -6.65 -4.09
C ARG A 125 3.83 -7.65 -4.29
N THR A 126 2.95 -7.77 -3.29
CA THR A 126 1.76 -8.64 -3.35
C THR A 126 0.80 -8.15 -4.43
N VAL A 127 0.53 -6.85 -4.49
CA VAL A 127 -0.38 -6.24 -5.47
C VAL A 127 0.19 -6.39 -6.89
N ALA A 128 1.47 -6.07 -7.12
CA ALA A 128 2.13 -6.23 -8.42
C ALA A 128 1.94 -7.63 -9.03
N ARG A 129 2.10 -8.68 -8.21
CA ARG A 129 1.91 -10.06 -8.66
C ARG A 129 0.51 -10.33 -9.20
N HIS A 130 -0.50 -9.75 -8.56
CA HIS A 130 -1.90 -10.04 -8.87
C HIS A 130 -2.46 -9.22 -10.03
N VAL A 131 -1.82 -8.09 -10.36
CA VAL A 131 -2.23 -7.20 -11.44
C VAL A 131 -1.66 -7.60 -12.81
N ARG A 132 -0.75 -8.58 -12.87
CA ARG A 132 -0.25 -9.12 -14.13
C ARG A 132 -1.34 -9.86 -14.91
N ALA A 133 -1.39 -9.64 -16.22
CA ALA A 133 -2.31 -10.31 -17.13
C ALA A 133 -2.09 -11.84 -17.17
N ASP A 134 -0.84 -12.28 -17.06
CA ASP A 134 -0.46 -13.70 -17.18
C ASP A 134 -0.79 -14.52 -15.93
N THR A 135 -0.95 -13.87 -14.77
CA THR A 135 -1.26 -14.58 -13.53
C THR A 135 -2.73 -14.98 -13.52
N PRO A 136 -3.09 -16.23 -13.17
CA PRO A 136 -4.45 -16.61 -12.83
C PRO A 136 -4.86 -16.00 -11.48
N SER A 137 -4.97 -14.68 -11.45
CA SER A 137 -5.33 -13.92 -10.25
C SER A 137 -6.84 -13.77 -10.18
N ASP A 138 -7.44 -14.47 -9.22
CA ASP A 138 -8.81 -14.21 -8.79
C ASP A 138 -8.85 -13.14 -7.69
N SER A 139 -9.95 -12.41 -7.64
CA SER A 139 -10.35 -11.52 -6.55
C SER A 139 -10.22 -12.16 -5.17
N GLN A 140 -10.55 -13.45 -5.04
CA GLN A 140 -10.40 -14.19 -3.79
C GLN A 140 -8.92 -14.47 -3.46
N ALA A 141 -8.08 -14.72 -4.46
CA ALA A 141 -6.66 -15.02 -4.27
C ALA A 141 -5.90 -13.79 -3.72
N ILE A 142 -6.17 -12.60 -4.29
CA ILE A 142 -5.57 -11.36 -3.79
C ILE A 142 -6.09 -11.02 -2.39
N ASP A 143 -7.39 -11.19 -2.11
CA ASP A 143 -7.96 -10.96 -0.78
C ASP A 143 -7.29 -11.88 0.27
N GLN A 144 -7.15 -13.17 -0.03
CA GLN A 144 -6.47 -14.12 0.86
C GLN A 144 -4.98 -13.78 1.04
N ALA A 145 -4.28 -13.36 -0.01
CA ALA A 145 -2.89 -12.95 0.05
C ALA A 145 -2.72 -11.70 0.94
N VAL A 146 -3.54 -10.68 0.73
CA VAL A 146 -3.55 -9.45 1.53
C VAL A 146 -3.89 -9.75 3.00
N ARG A 147 -4.88 -10.61 3.27
CA ARG A 147 -5.22 -11.01 4.64
C ARG A 147 -4.13 -11.84 5.31
N ARG A 148 -3.47 -12.74 4.56
CA ARG A 148 -2.29 -13.50 5.05
C ARG A 148 -1.16 -12.55 5.42
N LEU A 149 -0.83 -11.62 4.54
CA LEU A 149 0.18 -10.61 4.81
C LEU A 149 -0.21 -9.80 6.04
N TRP A 150 -1.45 -9.30 6.10
CA TRP A 150 -1.91 -8.48 7.22
C TRP A 150 -1.80 -9.21 8.55
N ARG A 151 -1.99 -10.53 8.63
CA ARG A 151 -1.79 -11.29 9.89
C ARG A 151 -0.36 -11.19 10.44
N VAL A 152 0.63 -10.92 9.59
CA VAL A 152 2.04 -10.75 9.98
C VAL A 152 2.33 -9.33 10.50
N TYR A 153 1.65 -8.31 9.98
CA TYR A 153 1.90 -6.90 10.29
C TYR A 153 0.82 -6.24 11.16
N ALA A 154 -0.31 -6.90 11.32
CA ALA A 154 -1.38 -6.43 12.18
C ALA A 154 -0.78 -6.20 13.57
N PRO A 155 -1.02 -5.02 14.16
CA PRO A 155 -0.43 -4.70 15.45
C PRO A 155 -0.92 -5.70 16.50
N GLY A 156 0.02 -6.29 17.23
CA GLY A 156 -0.28 -7.12 18.38
C GLY A 156 -0.87 -6.29 19.52
N THR A 157 -1.57 -6.96 20.43
CA THR A 157 -2.23 -6.28 21.54
C THR A 157 -1.20 -5.63 22.48
N CYS A 158 -0.06 -6.27 22.74
CA CYS A 158 1.02 -5.69 23.54
C CYS A 158 1.76 -4.53 22.83
N ASP A 159 1.82 -4.57 21.50
CA ASP A 159 2.56 -3.59 20.69
C ASP A 159 1.96 -2.18 20.79
N LEU A 160 0.65 -2.11 21.02
CA LEU A 160 -0.12 -0.86 21.07
C LEU A 160 -0.21 -0.27 22.49
N TRP A 161 0.00 -1.10 23.52
CA TRP A 161 -0.01 -0.71 24.92
C TRP A 161 1.38 -0.39 25.48
N ALA A 162 2.44 -0.76 24.76
CA ALA A 162 3.79 -0.26 24.98
C ALA A 162 3.84 1.25 24.67
N ARG A 163 3.26 2.05 25.59
CA ARG A 163 3.17 3.51 25.58
C ARG A 163 4.51 4.12 25.15
N ALA A 164 4.55 4.77 23.99
CA ALA A 164 5.49 5.84 23.65
C ALA A 164 7.01 5.56 23.81
N ALA A 165 7.39 4.34 24.18
CA ALA A 165 8.74 3.85 24.40
C ALA A 165 8.71 2.36 24.09
N ALA A 166 8.45 2.00 22.83
CA ALA A 166 8.84 0.67 22.37
C ALA A 166 10.36 0.61 22.52
N SER A 167 10.84 0.01 23.62
CA SER A 167 12.25 -0.25 23.84
C SER A 167 12.85 -0.83 22.54
N PRO A 168 14.10 -0.49 22.18
CA PRO A 168 14.79 -1.12 21.05
C PRO A 168 14.58 -2.63 20.99
N ALA A 169 14.52 -3.31 22.16
CA ALA A 169 14.24 -4.74 22.29
C ALA A 169 12.86 -5.16 21.76
N THR A 170 11.79 -4.42 22.07
CA THR A 170 10.43 -4.71 21.58
C THR A 170 10.35 -4.54 20.06
N ARG A 171 11.02 -3.51 19.53
CA ARG A 171 11.12 -3.28 18.08
C ARG A 171 11.90 -4.39 17.38
N GLN A 172 13.02 -4.82 17.96
CA GLN A 172 13.82 -5.92 17.43
C GLN A 172 13.07 -7.25 17.46
N ALA A 173 12.35 -7.56 18.54
CA ALA A 173 11.52 -8.76 18.64
C ALA A 173 10.38 -8.75 17.60
N ARG A 174 9.75 -7.59 17.34
CA ARG A 174 8.77 -7.43 16.27
C ARG A 174 9.38 -7.70 14.89
N ARG A 175 10.55 -7.12 14.60
CA ARG A 175 11.27 -7.36 13.34
C ARG A 175 11.62 -8.83 13.17
N ALA A 176 12.14 -9.49 14.21
CA ALA A 176 12.47 -10.91 14.17
C ALA A 176 11.23 -11.76 13.90
N ARG A 177 10.08 -11.46 14.53
CA ARG A 177 8.80 -12.13 14.25
C ARG A 177 8.34 -11.91 12.82
N GLN A 178 8.41 -10.68 12.31
CA GLN A 178 8.02 -10.36 10.93
C GLN A 178 8.93 -11.06 9.92
N THR A 179 10.24 -11.05 10.12
CA THR A 179 11.20 -11.77 9.27
C THR A 179 10.98 -13.28 9.33
N ALA A 180 10.75 -13.86 10.51
CA ALA A 180 10.48 -15.28 10.66
C ALA A 180 9.14 -15.69 10.01
N ALA A 181 8.07 -14.92 10.24
CA ALA A 181 6.76 -15.18 9.64
C ALA A 181 6.78 -15.01 8.12
N ARG A 182 7.61 -14.10 7.58
CA ARG A 182 7.87 -13.99 6.13
C ARG A 182 8.53 -15.24 5.59
N ARG A 183 9.63 -15.70 6.20
CA ARG A 183 10.32 -16.94 5.78
C ARG A 183 9.39 -18.16 5.81
N GLN A 184 8.43 -18.18 6.73
CA GLN A 184 7.41 -19.25 6.82
C GLN A 184 6.25 -19.07 5.82
N SER A 185 5.96 -17.83 5.40
CA SER A 185 4.91 -17.52 4.43
C SER A 185 5.41 -17.51 2.97
N GLU A 186 6.73 -17.43 2.78
CA GLU A 186 7.43 -17.70 1.53
C GLU A 186 7.35 -19.20 1.23
N SER A 187 6.21 -19.62 0.69
CA SER A 187 6.19 -20.78 -0.21
C SER A 187 7.17 -20.47 -1.36
N PRO A 188 7.97 -21.43 -1.89
CA PRO A 188 9.10 -21.22 -2.81
C PRO A 188 8.82 -20.47 -4.13
N ALA A 189 7.62 -19.92 -4.34
CA ALA A 189 7.34 -18.94 -5.37
C ALA A 189 7.96 -17.58 -4.98
N ALA A 190 9.21 -17.39 -5.38
CA ALA A 190 10.07 -16.24 -5.11
C ALA A 190 9.36 -14.85 -5.20
N PRO A 191 9.81 -13.85 -4.41
CA PRO A 191 9.34 -12.46 -4.52
C PRO A 191 9.72 -11.77 -5.85
N PHE A 192 10.46 -12.48 -6.70
CA PHE A 192 10.95 -12.07 -8.01
C PHE A 192 10.31 -12.98 -9.07
N PHE A 193 9.72 -12.38 -10.10
CA PHE A 193 9.20 -13.08 -11.26
C PHE A 193 10.02 -12.68 -12.48
N ALA A 194 10.08 -13.53 -13.51
CA ALA A 194 10.99 -13.39 -14.66
C ALA A 194 10.96 -11.99 -15.31
N ASP A 195 9.80 -11.32 -15.33
CA ASP A 195 9.62 -9.96 -15.90
C ASP A 195 9.22 -8.90 -14.86
N ASP A 196 9.75 -8.99 -13.65
CA ASP A 196 9.49 -7.97 -12.64
C ASP A 196 10.23 -6.67 -12.95
N LEU A 197 9.49 -5.62 -13.34
CA LEU A 197 10.04 -4.29 -13.60
C LEU A 197 10.81 -3.74 -12.39
N ALA A 198 10.37 -4.07 -11.17
CA ALA A 198 11.07 -3.63 -9.97
C ALA A 198 12.45 -4.29 -9.82
N ALA A 199 12.67 -5.46 -10.41
CA ALA A 199 13.97 -6.15 -10.39
C ALA A 199 14.97 -5.54 -11.39
N GLN A 200 14.48 -4.84 -12.41
CA GLN A 200 15.31 -4.14 -13.40
C GLN A 200 15.77 -2.76 -12.91
N LEU A 201 15.15 -2.25 -11.85
CA LEU A 201 15.41 -0.92 -11.29
C LEU A 201 16.35 -1.00 -10.10
N HIS A 202 17.09 0.09 -9.88
CA HIS A 202 18.03 0.24 -8.78
C HIS A 202 17.63 1.46 -7.95
N GLY A 203 16.95 1.22 -6.85
CA GLY A 203 16.51 2.25 -5.92
C GLY A 203 17.58 2.64 -4.92
N VAL A 204 17.39 3.80 -4.30
CA VAL A 204 18.27 4.34 -3.25
C VAL A 204 17.75 3.99 -1.85
N THR A 205 18.65 3.94 -0.86
CA THR A 205 18.29 3.53 0.50
C THR A 205 17.41 4.54 1.25
N ARG A 206 17.40 5.82 0.83
CA ARG A 206 16.67 6.89 1.51
C ARG A 206 15.73 7.60 0.56
N LEU A 207 14.53 7.92 1.05
CA LEU A 207 13.61 8.82 0.34
C LEU A 207 14.26 10.20 0.15
N PRO A 208 13.89 10.95 -0.90
CA PRO A 208 14.40 12.29 -1.14
C PRO A 208 13.91 13.34 -0.12
N TRP A 209 13.11 12.94 0.87
CA TRP A 209 12.57 13.81 1.90
C TRP A 209 13.39 13.72 3.19
N ALA A 210 14.20 14.75 3.44
CA ALA A 210 15.08 14.82 4.62
C ALA A 210 14.32 14.75 5.97
N ASP A 211 13.06 15.16 5.99
CA ASP A 211 12.17 15.14 7.16
C ASP A 211 11.25 13.92 7.20
N TRP A 212 11.52 12.87 6.43
CA TRP A 212 10.82 11.59 6.56
C TRP A 212 11.16 10.89 7.89
N PRO A 213 10.20 10.23 8.58
CA PRO A 213 8.76 10.17 8.33
C PRO A 213 7.97 11.35 8.93
N HIS A 214 8.64 12.27 9.63
CA HIS A 214 8.03 13.39 10.36
C HIS A 214 7.12 14.28 9.49
N ARG A 215 7.43 14.37 8.20
CA ARG A 215 6.59 15.07 7.21
C ARG A 215 5.15 14.57 7.16
N LEU A 216 4.93 13.26 7.38
CA LEU A 216 3.59 12.65 7.40
C LEU A 216 2.68 13.27 8.48
N TYR A 217 3.27 13.85 9.52
CA TYR A 217 2.53 14.30 10.70
C TYR A 217 2.19 15.80 10.65
N ARG A 218 2.56 16.52 9.58
CA ARG A 218 2.34 17.97 9.48
C ARG A 218 0.88 18.30 9.11
N PRO A 219 0.30 19.39 9.65
CA PRO A 219 -1.13 19.73 9.47
C PRO A 219 -1.55 20.03 8.02
N HIS A 220 -0.62 20.43 7.16
CA HIS A 220 -0.87 20.81 5.76
C HIS A 220 -0.35 19.74 4.79
N GLY A 221 -0.38 18.48 5.20
CA GLY A 221 0.19 17.38 4.43
C GLY A 221 -0.40 17.34 3.03
N HIS A 222 0.45 17.34 2.00
CA HIS A 222 0.05 16.76 0.73
C HIS A 222 0.02 15.24 0.88
N GLY A 223 -0.63 14.53 -0.04
CA GLY A 223 -0.44 13.10 -0.15
C GLY A 223 1.05 12.78 -0.35
N MET A 224 1.54 11.70 0.24
CA MET A 224 2.90 11.23 0.02
C MET A 224 2.83 9.92 -0.73
N PHE A 225 3.61 9.82 -1.80
CA PHE A 225 3.58 8.69 -2.71
C PHE A 225 5.01 8.28 -3.02
N TRP A 226 5.29 6.98 -3.04
CA TRP A 226 6.61 6.47 -3.39
C TRP A 226 6.54 5.07 -4.03
N GLN A 227 7.56 4.74 -4.82
CA GLN A 227 7.73 3.46 -5.49
C GLN A 227 9.06 2.85 -5.06
N GLN A 228 9.10 1.52 -4.98
CA GLN A 228 10.29 0.77 -4.56
C GLN A 228 10.66 -0.31 -5.58
N ASP A 229 11.96 -0.57 -5.69
CA ASP A 229 12.51 -1.68 -6.45
C ASP A 229 12.27 -3.01 -5.74
N ALA A 230 12.70 -4.12 -6.32
CA ALA A 230 12.48 -5.45 -5.75
C ALA A 230 13.31 -5.74 -4.48
N LYS A 231 14.31 -4.91 -4.16
CA LYS A 231 15.17 -4.98 -2.96
C LYS A 231 14.74 -3.98 -1.87
N GLY A 232 13.66 -3.23 -2.09
CA GLY A 232 13.16 -2.21 -1.17
C GLY A 232 13.85 -0.85 -1.28
N GLY A 233 14.71 -0.63 -2.27
CA GLY A 233 15.27 0.68 -2.60
C GLY A 233 14.19 1.61 -3.17
N PHE A 234 14.20 2.89 -2.80
CA PHE A 234 13.26 3.88 -3.31
C PHE A 234 13.67 4.31 -4.73
N VAL A 235 12.74 4.19 -5.68
CA VAL A 235 12.98 4.53 -7.09
C VAL A 235 12.45 5.92 -7.40
N ASN A 236 11.23 6.21 -6.95
CA ASN A 236 10.58 7.49 -7.20
C ASN A 236 9.73 7.89 -5.98
N ALA A 237 9.56 9.18 -5.76
CA ALA A 237 8.75 9.71 -4.67
C ALA A 237 8.23 11.11 -5.03
N ALA A 238 6.94 11.35 -4.80
CA ALA A 238 6.29 12.63 -5.09
C ALA A 238 5.17 12.95 -4.10
N THR A 239 4.72 14.21 -4.11
CA THR A 239 3.57 14.68 -3.34
C THR A 239 2.24 14.62 -4.12
N ARG A 240 2.32 14.28 -5.41
CA ARG A 240 1.17 14.13 -6.32
C ARG A 240 1.32 12.83 -7.09
N LEU A 241 0.22 12.10 -7.24
CA LEU A 241 0.20 10.81 -7.93
C LEU A 241 0.49 10.96 -9.43
N ALA A 242 -0.08 11.99 -10.07
CA ALA A 242 0.10 12.29 -11.49
C ALA A 242 1.60 12.40 -11.89
N ILE A 243 2.39 13.11 -11.08
CA ILE A 243 3.85 13.27 -11.30
C ILE A 243 4.58 11.92 -11.32
N LEU A 244 4.21 11.01 -10.41
CA LEU A 244 4.82 9.69 -10.30
C LEU A 244 4.51 8.77 -11.48
N TRP A 245 3.34 8.94 -12.08
CA TRP A 245 2.88 8.14 -13.21
C TRP A 245 3.08 8.82 -14.56
N GLY A 246 3.80 9.95 -14.59
CA GLY A 246 4.20 10.62 -15.83
C GLY A 246 3.10 11.45 -16.49
N GLU A 247 2.02 11.75 -15.77
CA GLU A 247 1.02 12.75 -16.18
C GLU A 247 1.50 14.11 -15.65
N ALA A 248 2.35 14.77 -16.44
CA ALA A 248 2.81 16.14 -16.21
C ALA A 248 2.09 17.10 -17.15
#